data_AF-A0AAD1HQG4-F1
#
_entry.id   AF-A0AAD1HQG4-F1
#
_cell.length_a   1.000
_cell.length_b   1.000
_cell.length_c   1.000
_cell.angle_alpha   90.00
_cell.angle_beta   90.00
_cell.angle_gamma   90.00
#
_symmetry.space_group_name_H-M   'P 1'
#
loop_
_entity.id
_entity.type
_entity.pdbx_description
1 polymer ?
#
loop_
_entity_poly.entity_id
_entity_poly.type
_entity_poly.pdbx_seq_one_letter_code
_entity_poly.pdbx_strand_id
1 'polypeptide(L)'
;MATALQLSHDEVLRLRAGVTLRTVTKRIMDVYRVASDADILAGKGWYDEARRVARELAEEAGISVTAAAAVIAHLSPRCPWERNISMAQELVRTGTTKGLYGNIAKARLAMIVDDPWSTFGDGPKTKAFAANIIGDDHAVTVDVWASRIAGINEQQLGRVGVYEAVAHAYRLAAKRVGITPAEMQAITWVVVRGSAN
;
A
#
# COMPACT_ATOMS: atom_id res chain seq x y z
N MET A 1 24.84 -21.83 16.84
CA MET A 1 23.72 -20.87 17.01
C MET A 1 22.46 -21.54 16.49
N ALA A 2 21.46 -21.75 17.34
CA ALA A 2 20.18 -22.31 16.89
C ALA A 2 19.51 -21.29 15.96
N THR A 3 19.32 -21.65 14.70
CA THR A 3 18.51 -20.90 13.75
C THR A 3 17.11 -20.81 14.34
N ALA A 4 16.66 -19.62 14.73
CA ALA A 4 15.27 -19.43 15.15
C ALA A 4 14.39 -19.92 13.98
N LEU A 5 13.54 -20.93 14.23
CA LEU A 5 12.60 -21.43 13.22
C LEU A 5 11.75 -20.25 12.73
N GLN A 6 11.89 -19.93 11.44
CA GLN A 6 11.07 -18.91 10.81
C GLN A 6 9.65 -19.47 10.67
N LEU A 7 8.72 -18.92 11.44
CA LEU A 7 7.31 -19.28 11.37
C LEU A 7 6.78 -19.03 9.95
N SER A 8 6.03 -19.99 9.41
CA SER A 8 5.25 -19.80 8.18
C SER A 8 4.18 -18.71 8.37
N HIS A 9 3.68 -18.16 7.26
CA HIS A 9 2.61 -17.15 7.31
C HIS A 9 1.33 -17.68 8.00
N ASP A 10 1.00 -18.97 7.86
CA ASP A 10 -0.16 -19.56 8.54
C ASP A 10 0.08 -19.68 10.05
N GLU A 11 1.27 -20.10 10.48
CA GLU A 11 1.65 -20.15 11.90
C GLU A 11 1.65 -18.76 12.53
N VAL A 12 2.19 -17.76 11.82
CA VAL A 12 2.16 -16.35 12.25
C VAL A 12 0.72 -15.90 12.47
N LEU A 13 -0.19 -16.13 11.52
CA LEU A 13 -1.59 -15.69 11.65
C LEU A 13 -2.32 -16.44 12.79
N ARG A 14 -2.06 -17.73 12.97
CA ARG A 14 -2.68 -18.50 14.07
C ARG A 14 -2.23 -17.98 15.42
N LEU A 15 -0.92 -17.88 15.63
CA LEU A 15 -0.33 -17.50 16.91
C LEU A 15 -0.58 -16.03 17.24
N ARG A 16 -0.53 -15.15 16.24
CA ARG A 16 -0.49 -13.70 16.44
C ARG A 16 -1.77 -12.99 16.03
N ALA A 17 -2.71 -13.63 15.34
CA ALA A 17 -3.98 -13.02 14.97
C ALA A 17 -5.22 -13.92 15.23
N GLY A 18 -5.04 -15.16 15.67
CA GLY A 18 -6.15 -16.08 15.95
C GLY A 18 -6.96 -16.48 14.70
N VAL A 19 -6.39 -16.32 13.52
CA VAL A 19 -7.01 -16.68 12.23
C VAL A 19 -6.05 -17.51 11.39
N THR A 20 -6.56 -18.17 10.34
CA THR A 20 -5.73 -18.96 9.41
C THR A 20 -5.46 -18.18 8.14
N LEU A 21 -4.37 -18.50 7.44
CA LEU A 21 -4.07 -17.99 6.12
C LEU A 21 -5.19 -18.31 5.13
N ARG A 22 -5.79 -19.50 5.24
CA ARG A 22 -6.96 -19.91 4.45
C ARG A 22 -8.15 -18.98 4.69
N THR A 23 -8.44 -18.63 5.94
CA THR A 23 -9.54 -17.73 6.31
C THR A 23 -9.31 -16.33 5.75
N VAL A 24 -8.11 -15.78 5.93
CA VAL A 24 -7.76 -14.43 5.42
C VAL A 24 -7.86 -14.40 3.89
N THR A 25 -7.28 -15.37 3.21
CA THR A 25 -7.36 -15.48 1.74
C THR A 25 -8.80 -15.63 1.27
N LYS A 26 -9.64 -16.39 1.99
CA LYS A 26 -11.07 -16.53 1.67
C LYS A 26 -11.79 -15.19 1.74
N ARG A 27 -11.56 -14.39 2.79
CA ARG A 27 -12.22 -13.07 2.96
C ARG A 27 -11.89 -12.11 1.81
N ILE A 28 -10.61 -12.03 1.43
CA ILE A 28 -10.17 -11.23 0.27
C ILE A 28 -10.89 -11.68 -1.00
N MET A 29 -10.92 -13.01 -1.24
CA MET A 29 -11.62 -13.60 -2.38
C MET A 29 -13.14 -13.36 -2.34
N ASP A 30 -13.77 -13.35 -1.17
CA ASP A 30 -15.21 -13.11 -1.04
C ASP A 30 -15.55 -11.67 -1.46
N VAL A 31 -14.70 -10.68 -1.13
CA VAL A 31 -14.84 -9.30 -1.62
C VAL A 31 -14.61 -9.21 -3.12
N TYR A 32 -13.56 -9.86 -3.63
CA TYR A 32 -13.30 -9.86 -5.09
C TYR A 32 -14.45 -10.46 -5.90
N ARG A 33 -15.09 -11.53 -5.41
CA ARG A 33 -16.18 -12.22 -6.13
C ARG A 33 -17.45 -11.39 -6.32
N VAL A 34 -17.63 -10.34 -5.53
CA VAL A 34 -18.78 -9.44 -5.67
C VAL A 34 -18.45 -8.19 -6.49
N ALA A 35 -17.23 -8.07 -7.00
CA ALA A 35 -16.82 -6.98 -7.87
C ALA A 35 -17.59 -7.04 -9.20
N SER A 36 -18.16 -5.90 -9.61
CA SER A 36 -18.67 -5.71 -10.96
C SER A 36 -17.53 -5.52 -11.96
N ASP A 37 -17.84 -5.62 -13.26
CA ASP A 37 -16.86 -5.30 -14.32
C ASP A 37 -16.32 -3.87 -14.20
N ALA A 38 -17.17 -2.93 -13.74
CA ALA A 38 -16.77 -1.55 -13.49
C ALA A 38 -15.77 -1.46 -12.32
N ASP A 39 -15.99 -2.22 -11.23
CA ASP A 39 -15.06 -2.27 -10.10
C ASP A 39 -13.70 -2.87 -10.51
N ILE A 40 -13.74 -3.94 -11.32
CA ILE A 40 -12.54 -4.58 -11.84
C ILE A 40 -11.75 -3.61 -12.72
N LEU A 41 -12.42 -2.95 -13.67
CA LEU A 41 -11.78 -1.97 -14.56
C LEU A 41 -11.17 -0.80 -13.77
N ALA A 42 -11.93 -0.24 -12.82
CA ALA A 42 -11.46 0.85 -11.96
C ALA A 42 -10.26 0.44 -11.11
N GLY A 43 -10.30 -0.75 -10.50
CA GLY A 43 -9.20 -1.27 -9.69
C GLY A 43 -7.93 -1.52 -10.49
N LYS A 44 -8.05 -2.10 -11.69
CA LYS A 44 -6.89 -2.36 -12.56
C LYS A 44 -6.20 -1.08 -13.01
N GLY A 45 -6.97 -0.03 -13.33
CA GLY A 45 -6.42 1.26 -13.78
C GLY A 45 -5.86 2.14 -12.65
N TRP A 46 -6.08 1.79 -11.38
CA TRP A 46 -5.81 2.72 -10.28
C TRP A 46 -4.32 3.04 -10.11
N TYR A 47 -3.46 2.02 -10.12
CA TYR A 47 -2.02 2.23 -9.96
C TYR A 47 -1.39 2.89 -11.21
N ASP A 48 -1.95 2.65 -12.39
CA ASP A 48 -1.53 3.37 -13.60
C ASP A 48 -1.83 4.87 -13.50
N GLU A 49 -2.99 5.24 -12.97
CA GLU A 49 -3.34 6.64 -12.68
C GLU A 49 -2.43 7.22 -11.60
N ALA A 50 -2.26 6.52 -10.48
CA ALA A 50 -1.37 6.97 -9.41
C ALA A 50 0.07 7.18 -9.91
N ARG A 51 0.54 6.32 -10.83
CA ARG A 51 1.84 6.46 -11.49
C ARG A 51 1.91 7.66 -12.41
N ARG A 52 0.84 7.98 -13.16
CA ARG A 52 0.78 9.20 -13.97
C ARG A 52 0.92 10.44 -13.09
N VAL A 53 0.15 10.51 -12.01
CA VAL A 53 0.23 11.62 -11.03
C VAL A 53 1.64 11.74 -10.44
N ALA A 54 2.29 10.62 -10.12
CA ALA A 54 3.67 10.64 -9.62
C ALA A 54 4.67 11.14 -10.67
N ARG A 55 4.47 10.84 -11.96
CA ARG A 55 5.32 11.35 -13.06
C ARG A 55 5.14 12.85 -13.25
N GLU A 56 3.90 13.34 -13.23
CA GLU A 56 3.60 14.77 -13.33
C GLU A 56 4.22 15.55 -12.17
N LEU A 57 4.08 15.03 -10.95
CA LEU A 57 4.69 15.63 -9.76
C LEU A 57 6.22 15.62 -9.84
N ALA A 58 6.81 14.56 -10.39
CA ALA A 58 8.25 14.44 -10.58
C ALA A 58 8.79 15.47 -11.58
N GLU A 59 8.10 15.64 -12.70
CA GLU A 59 8.43 16.63 -13.73
C GLU A 59 8.32 18.05 -13.18
N GLU A 60 7.22 18.37 -12.48
CA GLU A 60 7.01 19.68 -11.85
C GLU A 60 8.11 20.03 -10.84
N ALA A 61 8.55 19.06 -10.04
CA ALA A 61 9.52 19.27 -8.98
C ALA A 61 10.98 19.09 -9.42
N GLY A 62 11.23 18.62 -10.65
CA GLY A 62 12.58 18.27 -11.11
C GLY A 62 13.22 17.12 -10.31
N ILE A 63 12.43 16.16 -9.83
CA ILE A 63 12.90 15.00 -9.04
C ILE A 63 12.63 13.69 -9.77
N SER A 64 13.16 12.57 -9.25
CA SER A 64 12.84 11.25 -9.81
C SER A 64 11.39 10.84 -9.52
N VAL A 65 10.82 10.00 -10.39
CA VAL A 65 9.47 9.40 -10.16
C VAL A 65 9.43 8.62 -8.84
N THR A 66 10.54 8.00 -8.46
CA THR A 66 10.69 7.31 -7.17
C THR A 66 10.58 8.29 -6.00
N ALA A 67 11.24 9.46 -6.08
CA ALA A 67 11.14 10.50 -5.06
C ALA A 67 9.71 11.04 -4.96
N ALA A 68 9.05 11.30 -6.09
CA ALA A 68 7.65 11.74 -6.12
C ALA A 68 6.69 10.69 -5.53
N ALA A 69 6.85 9.41 -5.87
CA ALA A 69 6.09 8.32 -5.27
C ALA A 69 6.34 8.20 -3.76
N ALA A 70 7.57 8.43 -3.30
CA ALA A 70 7.89 8.46 -1.88
C ALA A 70 7.25 9.64 -1.14
N VAL A 71 7.20 10.82 -1.75
CA VAL A 71 6.45 11.98 -1.23
C VAL A 71 4.98 11.62 -1.03
N ILE A 72 4.32 11.13 -2.08
CA ILE A 72 2.91 10.71 -2.05
C ILE A 72 2.69 9.65 -0.95
N ALA A 73 3.63 8.71 -0.82
CA ALA A 73 3.50 7.63 0.15
C ALA A 73 3.69 8.07 1.61
N HIS A 74 4.66 8.94 1.90
CA HIS A 74 4.86 9.47 3.26
C HIS A 74 3.67 10.31 3.73
N LEU A 75 3.00 10.99 2.81
CA LEU A 75 1.81 11.82 3.09
C LEU A 75 0.49 11.03 3.14
N SER A 76 0.47 9.78 2.67
CA SER A 76 -0.73 8.91 2.63
C SER A 76 -1.37 8.49 3.97
N PRO A 77 -0.68 8.43 5.13
CA PRO A 77 -1.31 7.93 6.34
C PRO A 77 -2.55 8.73 6.76
N ARG A 78 -3.72 8.07 6.74
CA ARG A 78 -5.03 8.65 7.09
C ARG A 78 -5.40 9.89 6.25
N CYS A 79 -4.95 9.92 5.00
CA CYS A 79 -5.21 11.02 4.07
C CYS A 79 -5.99 10.52 2.85
N PRO A 80 -7.18 11.09 2.54
CA PRO A 80 -7.88 10.82 1.27
C PRO A 80 -7.00 11.16 0.06
N TRP A 81 -7.16 10.42 -1.04
CA TRP A 81 -6.29 10.54 -2.22
C TRP A 81 -6.16 11.97 -2.74
N GLU A 82 -7.27 12.67 -2.98
CA GLU A 82 -7.26 14.04 -3.51
C GLU A 82 -6.51 15.03 -2.60
N ARG A 83 -6.73 14.92 -1.28
CA ARG A 83 -6.01 15.72 -0.29
C ARG A 83 -4.53 15.37 -0.27
N ASN A 84 -4.18 14.09 -0.39
CA ASN A 84 -2.80 13.64 -0.47
C ASN A 84 -2.08 14.27 -1.67
N ILE A 85 -2.71 14.26 -2.86
CA ILE A 85 -2.14 14.89 -4.06
C ILE A 85 -1.99 16.40 -3.89
N SER A 86 -3.01 17.08 -3.33
CA SER A 86 -2.91 18.51 -3.05
C SER A 86 -1.77 18.84 -2.09
N MET A 87 -1.57 18.02 -1.04
CA MET A 87 -0.46 18.18 -0.11
C MET A 87 0.90 17.92 -0.75
N ALA A 88 0.99 16.90 -1.63
CA ALA A 88 2.22 16.60 -2.35
C ALA A 88 2.60 17.74 -3.31
N GLN A 89 1.63 18.28 -4.05
CA GLN A 89 1.81 19.44 -4.93
C GLN A 89 2.21 20.70 -4.15
N GLU A 90 1.55 20.99 -3.03
CA GLU A 90 1.90 22.12 -2.16
C GLU A 90 3.33 21.98 -1.63
N LEU A 91 3.71 20.76 -1.21
CA LEU A 91 5.03 20.47 -0.69
C LEU A 91 6.13 20.67 -1.73
N VAL A 92 5.96 20.17 -2.95
CA VAL A 92 6.99 20.32 -3.99
C VAL A 92 7.12 21.77 -4.47
N ARG A 93 6.02 22.52 -4.52
CA ARG A 93 6.02 23.94 -4.95
C ARG A 93 6.59 24.89 -3.91
N THR A 94 6.25 24.68 -2.64
CA THR A 94 6.49 25.67 -1.57
C THR A 94 7.50 25.21 -0.53
N GLY A 95 7.85 23.93 -0.52
CA GLY A 95 8.69 23.31 0.51
C GLY A 95 7.96 23.02 1.82
N THR A 96 6.66 23.29 1.93
CA THR A 96 5.84 23.01 3.12
C THR A 96 4.44 22.53 2.75
N THR A 97 3.76 21.85 3.67
CA THR A 97 2.34 21.48 3.56
C THR A 97 1.75 21.20 4.94
N LYS A 98 0.44 20.96 5.01
CA LYS A 98 -0.27 20.58 6.23
C LYS A 98 -0.21 19.07 6.44
N GLY A 99 0.05 18.61 7.66
CA GLY A 99 0.09 17.19 7.97
C GLY A 99 0.92 16.87 9.21
N LEU A 100 1.18 15.59 9.43
CA LEU A 100 2.05 15.16 10.53
C LEU A 100 3.50 15.54 10.23
N TYR A 101 4.12 16.29 11.14
CA TYR A 101 5.49 16.82 10.98
C TYR A 101 6.50 15.74 10.55
N GLY A 102 6.47 14.57 11.20
CA GLY A 102 7.39 13.47 10.86
C GLY A 102 7.21 12.93 9.43
N ASN A 103 5.99 12.93 8.90
CA ASN A 103 5.72 12.49 7.53
C ASN A 103 6.18 13.53 6.52
N ILE A 104 5.96 14.82 6.81
CA ILE A 104 6.43 15.93 5.97
C ILE A 104 7.96 15.92 5.92
N ALA A 105 8.63 15.72 7.06
CA ALA A 105 10.09 15.66 7.12
C ALA A 105 10.65 14.53 6.24
N LYS A 106 10.03 13.33 6.27
CA LYS A 106 10.42 12.21 5.41
C LYS A 106 10.13 12.47 3.94
N ALA A 107 8.99 13.08 3.62
CA ALA A 107 8.65 13.47 2.25
C ALA A 107 9.67 14.47 1.67
N ARG A 108 10.03 15.51 2.44
CA ARG A 108 11.08 16.47 2.06
C ARG A 108 12.43 15.80 1.87
N LEU A 109 12.78 14.89 2.78
CA LEU A 109 14.04 14.13 2.68
C LEU A 109 14.07 13.30 1.39
N ALA A 110 12.95 12.66 1.02
CA ALA A 110 12.87 11.83 -0.19
C ALA A 110 13.10 12.61 -1.49
N MET A 111 12.88 13.93 -1.49
CA MET A 111 13.15 14.80 -2.64
C MET A 111 14.63 15.12 -2.83
N ILE A 112 15.46 14.99 -1.79
CA ILE A 112 16.85 15.50 -1.80
C ILE A 112 17.92 14.41 -1.68
N VAL A 113 17.56 13.21 -1.20
CA VAL A 113 18.52 12.11 -1.07
C VAL A 113 18.71 11.38 -2.40
N ASP A 114 19.92 10.85 -2.62
CA ASP A 114 20.24 10.07 -3.82
C ASP A 114 19.37 8.81 -3.95
N ASP A 115 19.08 8.15 -2.81
CA ASP A 115 18.19 6.98 -2.74
C ASP A 115 16.93 7.30 -1.91
N PRO A 116 15.79 7.63 -2.56
CA PRO A 116 14.53 7.89 -1.87
C PRO A 116 14.03 6.70 -1.03
N TRP A 117 14.43 5.46 -1.34
CA TRP A 117 14.01 4.28 -0.58
C TRP A 117 14.54 4.26 0.84
N SER A 118 15.69 4.91 1.08
CA SER A 118 16.29 5.04 2.40
C SER A 118 15.38 5.78 3.40
N THR A 119 14.42 6.58 2.92
CA THR A 119 13.54 7.41 3.76
C THR A 119 12.41 6.65 4.46
N PHE A 120 12.13 5.41 4.05
CA PHE A 120 11.04 4.60 4.62
C PHE A 120 11.40 3.94 5.95
N GLY A 121 12.69 3.67 6.18
CA GLY A 121 13.12 2.80 7.27
C GLY A 121 12.38 1.46 7.23
N ASP A 122 11.93 1.00 8.39
CA ASP A 122 11.21 -0.29 8.54
C ASP A 122 9.69 -0.17 8.31
N GLY A 123 9.17 0.96 7.83
CA GLY A 123 7.73 1.14 7.62
C GLY A 123 7.23 0.37 6.39
N PRO A 124 6.61 -0.82 6.54
CA PRO A 124 6.39 -1.70 5.39
C PRO A 124 5.27 -1.16 4.48
N LYS A 125 4.27 -0.49 5.08
CA LYS A 125 3.11 0.04 4.37
C LYS A 125 3.46 1.12 3.36
N THR A 126 4.10 2.21 3.80
CA THR A 126 4.37 3.34 2.92
C THR A 126 5.40 2.97 1.86
N LYS A 127 6.36 2.09 2.20
CA LYS A 127 7.30 1.53 1.23
C LYS A 127 6.59 0.70 0.15
N ALA A 128 5.71 -0.21 0.54
CA ALA A 128 4.90 -0.99 -0.42
C ALA A 128 4.04 -0.09 -1.30
N PHE A 129 3.49 0.99 -0.74
CA PHE A 129 2.66 1.93 -1.48
C PHE A 129 3.45 2.69 -2.54
N ALA A 130 4.64 3.19 -2.20
CA ALA A 130 5.53 3.79 -3.18
C ALA A 130 5.96 2.78 -4.27
N ALA A 131 6.25 1.52 -3.89
CA ALA A 131 6.57 0.46 -4.83
C ALA A 131 5.42 0.20 -5.81
N ASN A 132 4.17 0.09 -5.31
CA ASN A 132 3.02 -0.06 -6.19
C ASN A 132 2.87 1.14 -7.15
N ILE A 133 3.02 2.38 -6.67
CA ILE A 133 2.93 3.59 -7.52
C ILE A 133 3.96 3.58 -8.65
N ILE A 134 5.19 3.10 -8.42
CA ILE A 134 6.20 3.06 -9.48
C ILE A 134 6.08 1.86 -10.43
N GLY A 135 5.13 0.95 -10.18
CA GLY A 135 4.82 -0.21 -11.02
C GLY A 135 5.27 -1.57 -10.49
N ASP A 136 5.54 -1.71 -9.19
CA ASP A 136 5.69 -3.03 -8.57
C ASP A 136 4.30 -3.66 -8.35
N ASP A 137 3.92 -4.51 -9.28
CA ASP A 137 2.65 -5.25 -9.27
C ASP A 137 2.58 -6.35 -8.20
N HIS A 138 3.73 -6.74 -7.62
CA HIS A 138 3.82 -7.78 -6.59
C HIS A 138 3.80 -7.24 -5.15
N ALA A 139 4.09 -5.95 -4.97
CA ALA A 139 3.94 -5.27 -3.68
C ALA A 139 2.47 -5.25 -3.24
N VAL A 140 2.26 -5.31 -1.93
CA VAL A 140 0.92 -5.21 -1.31
C VAL A 140 0.99 -4.20 -0.19
N THR A 141 0.28 -3.10 -0.36
CA THR A 141 0.04 -2.09 0.67
C THR A 141 -1.08 -2.54 1.60
N VAL A 142 -0.73 -3.21 2.70
CA VAL A 142 -1.70 -3.54 3.75
C VAL A 142 -2.01 -2.28 4.57
N ASP A 143 -2.96 -1.49 4.09
CA ASP A 143 -3.53 -0.33 4.76
C ASP A 143 -4.74 -0.72 5.64
N VAL A 144 -5.45 0.28 6.16
CA VAL A 144 -6.61 0.04 7.04
C VAL A 144 -7.72 -0.73 6.31
N TRP A 145 -7.96 -0.44 5.03
CA TRP A 145 -8.98 -1.13 4.25
C TRP A 145 -8.56 -2.57 3.94
N ALA A 146 -7.33 -2.77 3.49
CA ALA A 146 -6.79 -4.10 3.22
C ALA A 146 -6.80 -4.99 4.48
N SER A 147 -6.48 -4.40 5.64
CA SER A 147 -6.55 -5.06 6.94
C SER A 147 -7.99 -5.41 7.35
N ARG A 148 -8.95 -4.49 7.15
CA ARG A 148 -10.38 -4.74 7.41
C ARG A 148 -10.94 -5.87 6.53
N ILE A 149 -10.62 -5.87 5.24
CA ILE A 149 -10.97 -6.94 4.30
C ILE A 149 -10.39 -8.28 4.76
N ALA A 150 -9.13 -8.30 5.20
CA ALA A 150 -8.49 -9.48 5.79
C ALA A 150 -9.12 -9.92 7.12
N GLY A 151 -9.94 -9.06 7.75
CA GLY A 151 -10.49 -9.22 9.09
C GLY A 151 -9.39 -9.30 10.15
N ILE A 152 -8.40 -8.42 10.00
CA ILE A 152 -7.29 -8.18 10.92
C ILE A 152 -7.42 -6.74 11.42
N ASN A 153 -7.34 -6.51 12.73
CA ASN A 153 -7.39 -5.16 13.29
C ASN A 153 -5.98 -4.52 13.36
N GLU A 154 -5.90 -3.20 13.57
CA GLU A 154 -4.63 -2.45 13.60
C GLU A 154 -3.66 -2.98 14.68
N GLN A 155 -4.17 -3.42 15.84
CA GLN A 155 -3.35 -3.97 16.93
C GLN A 155 -2.72 -5.31 16.53
N GLN A 156 -3.45 -6.15 15.81
CA GLN A 156 -2.95 -7.42 15.28
C GLN A 156 -1.95 -7.17 14.15
N LEU A 157 -2.24 -6.21 13.25
CA LEU A 157 -1.38 -5.88 12.12
C LEU A 157 0.01 -5.39 12.56
N GLY A 158 0.08 -4.68 13.68
CA GLY A 158 1.33 -4.23 14.30
C GLY A 158 2.18 -5.33 14.93
N ARG A 159 1.67 -6.57 15.04
CA ARG A 159 2.45 -7.70 15.55
C ARG A 159 3.42 -8.18 14.47
N VAL A 160 4.63 -8.53 14.89
CA VAL A 160 5.72 -8.98 14.00
C VAL A 160 5.20 -10.03 13.02
N GLY A 161 5.50 -9.87 11.73
CA GLY A 161 5.16 -10.81 10.66
C GLY A 161 3.68 -10.83 10.23
N VAL A 162 2.73 -10.24 10.98
CA VAL A 162 1.31 -10.27 10.60
C VAL A 162 1.07 -9.48 9.32
N TYR A 163 1.72 -8.32 9.16
CA TYR A 163 1.69 -7.54 7.93
C TYR A 163 2.06 -8.40 6.70
N GLU A 164 3.22 -9.08 6.76
CA GLU A 164 3.70 -9.93 5.65
C GLU A 164 2.80 -11.13 5.40
N ALA A 165 2.23 -11.72 6.45
CA ALA A 165 1.29 -12.81 6.30
C ALA A 165 -0.03 -12.37 5.62
N VAL A 166 -0.52 -11.15 5.90
CA VAL A 166 -1.67 -10.56 5.20
C VAL A 166 -1.31 -10.23 3.76
N ALA A 167 -0.16 -9.61 3.52
CA ALA A 167 0.35 -9.34 2.17
C ALA A 167 0.44 -10.64 1.35
N HIS A 168 0.93 -11.72 1.96
CA HIS A 168 0.97 -13.04 1.34
C HIS A 168 -0.43 -13.60 1.02
N ALA A 169 -1.43 -13.37 1.88
CA ALA A 169 -2.81 -13.76 1.61
C ALA A 169 -3.39 -13.04 0.37
N TYR A 170 -3.09 -11.75 0.18
CA TYR A 170 -3.44 -11.02 -1.05
C TYR A 170 -2.76 -11.62 -2.27
N ARG A 171 -1.47 -11.96 -2.19
CA ARG A 171 -0.75 -12.63 -3.28
C ARG A 171 -1.37 -13.98 -3.65
N LEU A 172 -1.76 -14.78 -2.66
CA LEU A 172 -2.45 -16.04 -2.89
C LEU A 172 -3.84 -15.85 -3.50
N ALA A 173 -4.59 -14.84 -3.08
CA ALA A 173 -5.89 -14.50 -3.67
C ALA A 173 -5.74 -14.09 -5.13
N ALA A 174 -4.80 -13.19 -5.44
CA ALA A 174 -4.49 -12.73 -6.80
C ALA A 174 -4.13 -13.90 -7.72
N LYS A 175 -3.24 -14.79 -7.25
CA LYS A 175 -2.83 -16.01 -7.99
C LYS A 175 -4.02 -16.91 -8.36
N ARG A 176 -5.06 -16.99 -7.54
CA ARG A 176 -6.23 -17.87 -7.79
C ARG A 176 -7.08 -17.41 -8.97
N VAL A 177 -7.00 -16.14 -9.35
CA VAL A 177 -7.82 -15.56 -10.42
C VAL A 177 -6.98 -14.97 -11.56
N GLY A 178 -5.66 -15.16 -11.51
CA GLY A 178 -4.76 -14.76 -12.59
C GLY A 178 -4.55 -13.25 -12.73
N ILE A 179 -4.60 -12.50 -11.62
CA ILE A 179 -4.31 -11.06 -11.57
C ILE A 179 -3.10 -10.77 -10.70
N THR A 180 -2.58 -9.54 -10.74
CA THR A 180 -1.49 -9.12 -9.88
C THR A 180 -1.95 -8.84 -8.44
N PRO A 181 -1.05 -8.97 -7.44
CA PRO A 181 -1.35 -8.55 -6.07
C PRO A 181 -1.81 -7.09 -5.94
N ALA A 182 -1.20 -6.18 -6.71
CA ALA A 182 -1.59 -4.77 -6.77
C ALA A 182 -3.03 -4.61 -7.31
N GLU A 183 -3.38 -5.30 -8.39
CA GLU A 183 -4.74 -5.32 -8.95
C GLU A 183 -5.76 -5.88 -7.94
N MET A 184 -5.46 -7.02 -7.31
CA MET A 184 -6.33 -7.63 -6.29
C MET A 184 -6.62 -6.66 -5.14
N GLN A 185 -5.59 -5.95 -4.67
CA GLN A 185 -5.76 -4.95 -3.63
C GLN A 185 -6.63 -3.78 -4.10
N ALA A 186 -6.33 -3.18 -5.26
CA ALA A 186 -7.07 -2.03 -5.76
C ALA A 186 -8.53 -2.36 -6.07
N ILE A 187 -8.82 -3.52 -6.66
CA ILE A 187 -10.19 -3.99 -6.94
C ILE A 187 -10.98 -4.14 -5.63
N THR A 188 -10.39 -4.80 -4.63
CA THR A 188 -11.08 -4.99 -3.34
C THR A 188 -11.25 -3.68 -2.56
N TRP A 189 -10.38 -2.68 -2.76
CA TRP A 189 -10.61 -1.31 -2.28
C TRP A 189 -11.83 -0.66 -2.92
N VAL A 190 -11.95 -0.73 -4.26
CA VAL A 190 -13.08 -0.16 -5.00
C VAL A 190 -14.39 -0.73 -4.49
N VAL A 191 -14.47 -2.05 -4.37
CA VAL A 191 -15.67 -2.76 -3.90
C VAL A 191 -16.12 -2.28 -2.51
N VAL A 192 -15.19 -2.13 -1.57
CA VAL A 192 -15.54 -1.78 -0.17
C VAL A 192 -15.85 -0.29 0.00
N ARG A 193 -15.24 0.58 -0.82
CA ARG A 193 -15.39 2.03 -0.69
C ARG A 193 -16.44 2.63 -1.63
N GLY A 194 -16.82 1.91 -2.69
CA GLY A 194 -17.56 2.44 -3.84
C GLY A 194 -16.68 3.27 -4.81
N SER A 195 -15.42 3.51 -4.47
CA SER A 195 -14.41 4.14 -5.32
C SER A 195 -13.00 3.83 -4.82
N ALA A 196 -12.01 3.86 -5.72
CA ALA A 196 -10.61 3.59 -5.36
C ALA A 196 -9.91 4.78 -4.65
N ASN A 197 -10.50 5.99 -4.72
CA ASN A 197 -9.91 7.27 -4.30
C ASN A 197 -10.22 7.60 -2.85
#